data_AF-A0A538RXN2-F1
#
_entry.id   AF-A0A538RXN2-F1
#
_cell.length_a   1.000
_cell.length_b   1.000
_cell.length_c   1.000
_cell.angle_alpha   90.00
_cell.angle_beta   90.00
_cell.angle_gamma   90.00
#
_symmetry.space_group_name_H-M   'P 1'
#
loop_
_entity.id
_entity.type
_entity.pdbx_description
1 polymer ?
#
loop_
_entity_poly.entity_id
_entity_poly.type
_entity_poly.pdbx_seq_one_letter_code
_entity_poly.pdbx_strand_id
1 'polypeptide(L)'
;MAALQKFDLFIGNDSGPTHMAAALGLPTLCVCSGTVHPAQWAPVGPAALAIQRQMLCSPCYLRDREECPFGVACLQDLPVEAVWEATLRVLLPKWSKLRGRSPLFSQTPEPEARPKMGVDHPSPALRREAISAEVSGSNQS
;
A
#
# COMPACT_ATOMS: atom_id res chain seq x y z
N MET A 1 -4.81 -19.70 6.97
CA MET A 1 -6.26 -19.42 6.89
C MET A 1 -6.86 -18.88 8.20
N ALA A 2 -6.59 -19.49 9.37
CA ALA A 2 -7.15 -19.04 10.66
C ALA A 2 -6.86 -17.56 11.02
N ALA A 3 -5.73 -17.00 10.56
CA ALA A 3 -5.43 -15.57 10.76
C ALA A 3 -6.33 -14.63 9.95
N LEU A 4 -6.73 -15.03 8.73
CA LEU A 4 -7.49 -14.16 7.82
C LEU A 4 -8.90 -13.87 8.34
N GLN A 5 -9.53 -14.83 9.01
CA GLN A 5 -10.89 -14.69 9.56
C GLN A 5 -11.02 -13.62 10.66
N LYS A 6 -9.91 -13.09 11.16
CA LYS A 6 -9.91 -12.02 12.18
C LYS A 6 -10.05 -10.63 11.57
N PHE A 7 -9.73 -10.45 10.29
CA PHE A 7 -9.76 -9.15 9.64
C PHE A 7 -11.15 -8.83 9.08
N ASP A 8 -11.49 -7.54 9.06
CA ASP A 8 -12.72 -7.04 8.46
C ASP A 8 -12.58 -6.79 6.94
N LEU A 9 -11.34 -6.71 6.45
CA LEU A 9 -10.99 -6.42 5.06
C LEU A 9 -9.64 -7.05 4.72
N PHE A 10 -9.49 -7.52 3.48
CA PHE A 10 -8.20 -7.84 2.88
C PHE A 10 -7.97 -7.01 1.62
N ILE A 11 -6.81 -6.37 1.50
CA ILE A 11 -6.37 -5.71 0.27
C ILE A 11 -5.03 -6.34 -0.15
N GLY A 12 -4.93 -6.81 -1.38
CA GLY A 12 -3.70 -7.43 -1.89
C GLY A 12 -3.63 -7.42 -3.41
N ASN A 13 -2.52 -7.90 -3.96
CA ASN A 13 -2.36 -8.12 -5.40
C ASN A 13 -3.04 -9.42 -5.86
N ASP A 14 -2.99 -9.74 -7.14
CA ASP A 14 -3.42 -11.05 -7.64
C ASP A 14 -2.44 -12.16 -7.18
N SER A 15 -2.71 -12.75 -6.02
CA SER A 15 -1.88 -13.77 -5.38
C SER A 15 -2.70 -14.71 -4.50
N GLY A 16 -2.12 -15.87 -4.16
CA GLY A 16 -2.77 -16.90 -3.34
C GLY A 16 -3.45 -16.38 -2.06
N PRO A 17 -2.83 -15.49 -1.26
CA PRO A 17 -3.46 -14.87 -0.09
C PRO A 17 -4.77 -14.13 -0.39
N THR A 18 -4.81 -13.37 -1.48
CA THR A 18 -5.99 -12.64 -1.92
C THR A 18 -7.12 -13.60 -2.32
N HIS A 19 -6.77 -14.66 -3.07
CA HIS A 19 -7.73 -15.73 -3.42
C HIS A 19 -8.27 -16.45 -2.18
N MET A 20 -7.40 -16.76 -1.21
CA MET A 20 -7.83 -17.37 0.06
C MET A 20 -8.76 -16.46 0.87
N ALA A 21 -8.48 -15.15 0.96
CA ALA A 21 -9.33 -14.21 1.67
C ALA A 21 -10.73 -14.14 1.05
N ALA A 22 -10.81 -14.04 -0.28
CA ALA A 22 -12.07 -14.03 -1.01
C ALA A 22 -12.86 -15.34 -0.84
N ALA A 23 -12.19 -16.50 -0.92
CA ALA A 23 -12.80 -17.80 -0.73
C ALA A 23 -13.38 -18.00 0.68
N LEU A 24 -12.75 -17.39 1.70
CA LEU A 24 -13.27 -17.35 3.07
C LEU A 24 -14.43 -16.36 3.25
N GLY A 25 -14.82 -15.64 2.19
CA GLY A 25 -15.87 -14.64 2.21
C GLY A 25 -15.51 -13.36 2.95
N LEU A 26 -14.22 -13.10 3.18
CA LEU A 26 -13.76 -11.80 3.68
C LEU A 26 -14.02 -10.73 2.60
N PRO A 27 -14.47 -9.52 2.97
CA PRO A 27 -14.38 -8.37 2.08
C PRO A 27 -12.95 -8.27 1.53
N THR A 28 -12.80 -8.37 0.21
CA THR A 28 -11.49 -8.52 -0.44
C THR A 28 -11.39 -7.59 -1.63
N LEU A 29 -10.39 -6.72 -1.65
CA LEU A 29 -10.01 -5.92 -2.81
C LEU A 29 -8.70 -6.44 -3.40
N CYS A 30 -8.74 -6.83 -4.66
CA CYS A 30 -7.57 -7.25 -5.44
C CYS A 30 -7.10 -6.12 -6.34
N VAL A 31 -5.86 -5.66 -6.16
CA VAL A 31 -5.18 -4.71 -7.05
C VAL A 31 -4.44 -5.49 -8.12
N CYS A 32 -4.99 -5.50 -9.33
CA CYS A 32 -4.44 -6.22 -10.47
C CYS A 32 -3.47 -5.34 -11.25
N SER A 33 -2.32 -5.89 -11.62
CA SER A 33 -1.45 -5.28 -12.63
C SER A 33 -2.09 -5.40 -14.01
N GLY A 34 -1.59 -4.65 -14.99
CA GLY A 34 -1.98 -4.78 -16.40
C GLY A 34 -1.50 -6.07 -17.07
N THR A 35 -0.80 -6.97 -16.37
CA THR A 35 -0.21 -8.20 -16.93
C THR A 35 -1.27 -9.19 -17.38
N VAL A 36 -2.33 -9.35 -16.59
CA VAL A 36 -3.41 -10.30 -16.85
C VAL A 36 -4.76 -9.60 -16.79
N HIS A 37 -5.77 -10.19 -17.42
CA HIS A 37 -7.13 -9.64 -17.37
C HIS A 37 -7.83 -10.06 -16.07
N PRO A 38 -8.38 -9.13 -15.26
CA PRO A 38 -9.04 -9.48 -14.00
C PRO A 38 -10.23 -10.42 -14.17
N ALA A 39 -10.96 -10.33 -15.29
CA ALA A 39 -12.06 -11.28 -15.55
C ALA A 39 -11.63 -12.76 -15.65
N GLN A 40 -10.33 -13.04 -15.81
CA GLN A 40 -9.79 -14.40 -15.86
C GLN A 40 -9.18 -14.83 -14.52
N TRP A 41 -8.51 -13.92 -13.82
CA TRP A 41 -7.62 -14.27 -12.69
C TRP A 41 -8.00 -13.61 -11.36
N ALA A 42 -8.95 -12.67 -11.34
CA ALA A 42 -9.37 -12.04 -10.10
C ALA A 42 -9.93 -13.06 -9.09
N PRO A 43 -9.77 -12.79 -7.78
CA PRO A 43 -10.31 -13.65 -6.76
C PRO A 43 -11.83 -13.76 -6.85
N VAL A 44 -12.34 -14.97 -6.68
CA VAL A 44 -13.78 -15.25 -6.66
C VAL A 44 -14.23 -15.40 -5.21
N GLY A 45 -15.24 -14.61 -4.84
CA GLY A 45 -15.81 -14.66 -3.49
C GLY A 45 -17.06 -13.80 -3.37
N PRO A 46 -17.88 -14.01 -2.33
CA PRO A 46 -19.15 -13.31 -2.13
C PRO A 46 -19.01 -11.81 -1.88
N ALA A 47 -17.80 -11.35 -1.54
CA ALA A 47 -17.46 -9.95 -1.30
C ALA A 47 -16.05 -9.68 -1.83
N ALA A 48 -15.77 -10.08 -3.07
CA ALA A 48 -14.49 -9.85 -3.73
C ALA A 48 -14.66 -8.85 -4.89
N LEU A 49 -13.72 -7.92 -5.01
CA LEU A 49 -13.66 -6.95 -6.11
C LEU A 49 -12.22 -6.88 -6.62
N ALA A 50 -12.05 -6.79 -7.93
CA ALA A 50 -10.77 -6.49 -8.56
C ALA A 50 -10.77 -5.05 -9.08
N ILE A 51 -9.66 -4.34 -8.89
CA ILE A 51 -9.41 -3.03 -9.46
C ILE A 51 -8.13 -3.10 -10.30
N GLN A 52 -8.18 -2.48 -11.48
CA GLN A 52 -7.08 -2.39 -12.41
C GLN A 52 -7.13 -1.03 -13.10
N ARG A 53 -5.98 -0.38 -13.26
CA ARG A 53 -5.89 0.81 -14.12
C ARG A 53 -6.06 0.38 -15.56
N GLN A 54 -6.98 1.02 -16.28
CA GLN A 54 -7.11 0.79 -17.73
C GLN A 54 -5.86 1.30 -18.45
N MET A 55 -5.20 0.41 -19.19
CA MET A 55 -3.98 0.71 -19.93
C MET A 55 -4.10 0.10 -21.32
N LEU A 56 -3.62 0.82 -22.34
CA LEU A 56 -3.64 0.34 -23.73
C LEU A 56 -2.82 -0.94 -23.94
N CYS A 57 -1.78 -1.15 -23.13
CA CYS A 57 -0.96 -2.35 -23.21
C CYS A 57 -1.58 -3.57 -22.51
N SER A 58 -2.70 -3.43 -21.78
CA SER A 58 -3.27 -4.52 -21.00
C SER A 58 -4.25 -5.36 -21.83
N PRO A 59 -4.24 -6.70 -21.70
CA PRO A 59 -3.26 -7.51 -20.96
C PRO A 59 -1.93 -7.62 -21.71
N CYS A 60 -0.80 -7.29 -21.05
CA CYS A 60 0.52 -7.33 -21.70
C CYS A 60 1.25 -8.66 -21.56
N TYR A 61 0.85 -9.51 -20.61
CA TYR A 61 1.47 -10.81 -20.31
C TYR A 61 3.00 -10.78 -20.09
N LEU A 62 3.56 -9.61 -19.74
CA LEU A 62 4.98 -9.47 -19.40
C LEU A 62 5.31 -10.32 -18.17
N ARG A 63 6.43 -11.06 -18.27
CA ARG A 63 6.96 -11.87 -17.16
C ARG A 63 7.73 -11.01 -16.17
N ASP A 64 8.60 -10.16 -16.69
CA ASP A 64 9.53 -9.35 -15.90
C ASP A 64 9.12 -7.88 -15.95
N ARG A 65 9.07 -7.23 -14.78
CA ARG A 65 8.56 -5.86 -14.64
C ARG A 65 9.53 -4.83 -15.23
N GLU A 66 10.81 -5.18 -15.27
CA GLU A 66 11.92 -4.39 -15.78
C GLU A 66 11.81 -4.22 -17.31
N GLU A 67 11.14 -5.13 -18.00
CA GLU A 67 10.89 -5.06 -19.45
C GLU A 67 9.72 -4.14 -19.81
N CYS A 68 8.99 -3.60 -18.81
CA CYS A 68 7.84 -2.77 -19.08
C CYS A 68 8.26 -1.39 -19.63
N PRO A 69 7.91 -1.04 -20.89
CA PRO A 69 8.28 0.26 -21.47
C PRO A 69 7.57 1.44 -20.80
N PHE A 70 6.57 1.16 -19.96
CA PHE A 70 5.79 2.15 -19.21
C PHE A 70 6.13 2.16 -17.72
N GLY A 71 7.21 1.50 -17.28
CA GLY A 71 7.65 1.51 -15.89
C GLY A 71 6.58 1.03 -14.90
N VAL A 72 5.80 0.01 -15.29
CA VAL A 72 4.63 -0.50 -14.54
C VAL A 72 3.62 0.59 -14.10
N ALA A 73 3.41 1.61 -14.93
CA ALA A 73 2.39 2.65 -14.76
C ALA A 73 0.98 2.11 -14.43
N CYS A 74 0.65 0.90 -14.89
CA CYS A 74 -0.61 0.22 -14.52
C CYS A 74 -0.82 0.05 -12.99
N LEU A 75 0.27 0.01 -12.22
CA LEU A 75 0.26 -0.06 -10.76
C LEU A 75 0.67 1.27 -10.12
N GLN A 76 1.73 1.90 -10.63
CA GLN A 76 2.27 3.15 -10.05
C GLN A 76 1.30 4.32 -10.16
N ASP A 77 0.57 4.40 -11.28
CA ASP A 77 -0.35 5.51 -11.53
C ASP A 77 -1.79 5.15 -11.19
N LEU A 78 -2.06 4.01 -10.55
CA LEU A 78 -3.40 3.68 -10.09
C LEU A 78 -3.78 4.67 -8.97
N PRO A 79 -4.81 5.52 -9.14
CA PRO A 79 -5.11 6.56 -8.16
C PRO A 79 -5.53 5.95 -6.83
N VAL A 80 -5.00 6.50 -5.74
CA VAL A 80 -5.33 6.05 -4.37
C VAL A 80 -6.82 6.23 -4.09
N GLU A 81 -7.42 7.30 -4.63
CA GLU A 81 -8.85 7.59 -4.52
C GLU A 81 -9.69 6.48 -5.16
N ALA A 82 -9.25 5.94 -6.29
CA ALA A 82 -9.95 4.83 -6.94
C ALA A 82 -9.89 3.54 -6.09
N VAL A 83 -8.75 3.28 -5.45
CA VAL A 83 -8.56 2.15 -4.51
C VAL A 83 -9.41 2.34 -3.26
N TRP A 84 -9.46 3.57 -2.74
CA TRP A 84 -10.27 3.94 -1.58
C TRP A 84 -11.77 3.72 -1.85
N GLU A 85 -12.28 4.24 -2.96
CA GLU A 85 -13.69 4.05 -3.36
C GLU A 85 -14.04 2.56 -3.56
N ALA A 86 -13.14 1.81 -4.22
CA ALA A 86 -13.31 0.37 -4.38
C ALA A 86 -13.31 -0.36 -3.02
N THR A 87 -12.48 0.09 -2.07
CA THR A 87 -12.43 -0.44 -0.71
C THR A 87 -13.75 -0.23 0.03
N LEU A 88 -14.31 0.97 -0.03
CA LEU A 88 -15.59 1.27 0.60
C LEU A 88 -16.73 0.42 0.02
N ARG A 89 -16.75 0.22 -1.31
CA ARG A 89 -17.75 -0.62 -1.99
C ARG A 89 -17.77 -2.05 -1.49
N VAL A 90 -16.59 -2.64 -1.22
CA VAL A 90 -16.50 -4.03 -0.75
C VAL A 90 -16.74 -4.15 0.77
N LEU A 91 -16.33 -3.15 1.55
CA LEU A 91 -16.35 -3.19 3.01
C LEU A 91 -17.72 -2.85 3.61
N LEU A 92 -18.36 -1.77 3.15
CA LEU A 92 -19.55 -1.20 3.79
C LEU A 92 -20.78 -2.14 3.81
N PRO A 93 -21.08 -2.96 2.78
CA PRO A 93 -22.19 -3.90 2.82
C PRO A 93 -22.09 -4.91 3.96
N LYS A 94 -20.86 -5.28 4.36
CA LYS A 94 -20.62 -6.15 5.53
C LYS A 94 -20.58 -5.36 6.84
N TRP A 95 -19.99 -4.17 6.84
CA TRP A 95 -19.92 -3.34 8.06
C TRP A 95 -21.32 -3.00 8.58
N SER A 96 -22.28 -2.70 7.71
CA SER A 96 -23.67 -2.43 8.11
C SER A 96 -24.32 -3.59 8.91
N LYS A 97 -23.90 -4.82 8.64
CA LYS A 97 -24.34 -6.06 9.31
C LYS A 97 -23.47 -6.44 10.52
N LEU A 98 -22.25 -5.92 10.62
CA LEU A 98 -21.30 -6.18 11.71
C LEU A 98 -21.47 -5.26 12.93
N ARG A 99 -22.51 -4.42 12.99
CA ARG A 99 -22.81 -3.52 14.13
C ARG A 99 -23.02 -4.21 15.50
N GLY A 100 -22.87 -5.54 15.59
CA GLY A 100 -22.82 -6.31 16.84
C GLY A 100 -21.40 -6.72 17.30
N ARG A 101 -20.35 -6.51 16.49
CA ARG A 101 -18.95 -6.62 16.95
C ARG A 101 -18.57 -5.28 17.56
N SER A 102 -18.36 -5.24 18.87
CA SER A 102 -17.79 -4.06 19.53
C SER A 102 -16.50 -3.67 18.80
N PRO A 103 -16.32 -2.41 18.37
CA PRO A 103 -15.08 -2.00 17.74
C PRO A 103 -13.94 -2.23 18.73
N LEU A 104 -12.93 -3.02 18.34
CA LEU A 104 -11.67 -3.13 19.07
C LEU A 104 -10.97 -1.76 19.23
N PHE A 105 -11.44 -0.73 18.51
CA PHE A 105 -11.05 0.67 18.64
C PHE A 105 -11.70 1.44 19.81
N SER A 106 -12.36 0.77 20.77
CA SER A 106 -12.77 1.45 22.02
C SER A 106 -11.59 1.86 22.91
N GLN A 107 -10.36 1.58 22.49
CA GLN A 107 -9.14 2.08 23.10
C GLN A 107 -8.40 2.94 22.08
N THR A 108 -8.77 4.21 21.95
CA THR A 108 -7.80 5.22 21.54
C THR A 108 -6.62 5.13 22.51
N PRO A 109 -5.37 4.90 22.05
CA PRO A 109 -4.23 5.14 22.92
C PRO A 109 -4.34 6.59 23.38
N GLU A 110 -4.32 6.80 24.69
CA GLU A 110 -4.08 8.11 25.28
C GLU A 110 -2.85 8.70 24.58
N PRO A 111 -2.84 9.99 24.19
CA PRO A 111 -1.70 10.56 23.47
C PRO A 111 -0.45 10.38 24.33
N GLU A 112 0.39 9.41 23.98
CA GLU A 112 1.68 9.21 24.63
C GLU A 112 2.43 10.54 24.55
N ALA A 113 2.70 11.12 25.72
CA ALA A 113 3.42 12.36 25.84
C ALA A 113 4.72 12.24 25.03
N ARG A 114 4.83 13.01 23.94
CA ARG A 114 6.01 13.07 23.08
C ARG A 114 7.25 13.13 23.97
N PRO A 115 8.15 12.12 23.95
CA PRO A 115 9.40 12.23 24.68
C PRO A 115 10.15 13.44 24.13
N LYS A 116 10.49 14.39 25.01
CA LYS A 116 11.33 15.52 24.66
C LYS A 116 12.69 14.96 24.26
N MET A 117 12.95 14.83 22.96
CA MET A 117 14.30 14.60 22.50
C MET A 117 15.12 15.85 22.84
N GLY A 118 15.93 15.77 23.89
CA GLY A 118 17.08 16.63 24.06
C GLY A 118 18.08 16.32 22.96
N VAL A 119 17.91 16.95 21.81
CA VAL A 119 18.97 17.03 20.80
C VAL A 119 19.66 18.35 21.06
N ASP A 120 20.82 18.29 21.71
CA ASP A 120 21.73 19.42 21.78
C ASP A 120 22.16 19.75 20.34
N HIS A 121 21.46 20.68 19.71
CA HIS A 121 21.90 21.27 18.46
C HIS A 121 23.02 22.28 18.78
N PRO A 122 24.25 22.08 18.30
CA PRO A 122 25.25 23.13 18.38
C PRO A 122 24.76 24.35 17.60
N SER A 123 24.89 25.52 18.23
CA SER A 123 24.46 26.82 17.71
C SER A 123 25.01 27.09 16.29
N PRO A 124 24.25 27.79 15.41
CA PRO A 124 24.63 28.09 14.03
C PRO A 124 25.97 28.82 13.85
N ALA A 125 26.56 29.36 14.92
CA ALA A 125 27.83 30.07 14.88
C ALA A 125 29.04 29.18 14.53
N LEU A 126 28.98 27.86 14.77
CA LEU A 126 30.14 26.96 14.60
C LEU A 126 30.23 26.28 13.22
N ARG A 127 29.28 26.51 12.30
CA ARG A 127 29.32 25.89 10.95
C ARG A 127 30.17 26.64 9.92
N ARG A 128 30.65 27.85 10.22
CA ARG A 128 31.39 28.66 9.24
C ARG A 128 32.89 28.38 9.17
N GLU A 129 33.48 27.67 10.13
CA GLU A 129 34.93 27.41 10.14
C GLU A 129 35.31 26.07 9.50
N ALA A 130 34.37 25.15 9.31
CA ALA A 130 34.65 23.80 8.78
C ALA A 130 34.74 23.73 7.24
N ILE A 131 34.28 24.75 6.49
CA ILE A 131 34.21 24.69 5.02
C ILE A 131 35.46 25.32 4.35
N SER A 132 36.29 26.07 5.07
CA SER A 132 37.49 26.70 4.50
C SER A 132 38.75 25.81 4.54
N ALA A 133 38.72 24.65 5.19
CA ALA A 133 39.92 23.81 5.37
C ALA A 133 40.05 22.64 4.36
N GLU A 134 38.99 22.29 3.63
CA GLU A 134 39.02 21.10 2.74
C GLU A 134 39.35 21.42 1.27
N VAL A 135 39.43 22.70 0.87
CA VAL A 135 39.72 23.10 -0.53
C VAL A 135 41.23 23.30 -0.80
N SER A 136 42.12 23.15 0.19
CA SER A 136 43.57 23.32 0.00
C SER A 136 44.40 22.02 -0.04
N GLY A 137 43.76 20.84 -0.10
CA GLY A 137 44.44 19.54 0.05
C GLY A 137 44.74 18.75 -1.23
N SER A 138 44.38 19.23 -2.42
CA SER A 138 44.55 18.44 -3.66
C SER A 138 45.16 19.27 -4.78
N ASN A 139 46.38 19.77 -4.56
CA ASN A 139 47.26 20.12 -5.67
C ASN A 139 48.73 20.05 -5.24
N GLN A 140 49.40 18.93 -5.53
CA GLN A 140 50.75 18.88 -6.12
C GLN A 140 51.27 17.44 -6.22
N SER A 141 51.72 17.13 -7.44
CA SER A 141 52.86 16.28 -7.85
C SER A 141 53.51 15.34 -6.84
#